data_AF-B3GW32-F1
#
_entry.id   AF-B3GW32-F1
#
_cell.length_a   1.000
_cell.length_b   1.000
_cell.length_c   1.000
_cell.angle_alpha   90.00
_cell.angle_beta   90.00
_cell.angle_gamma   90.00
#
_symmetry.space_group_name_H-M   'P 1'
#
loop_
_entity.id
_entity.type
_entity.pdbx_description
1 polymer ?
#
loop_
_entity_poly.entity_id
_entity_poly.type
_entity_poly.pdbx_seq_one_letter_code
_entity_poly.pdbx_strand_id
1 'polypeptide(L)'
;KIMCISINDSVVGISGDSDIENNKINYELNSFYSNSNGSITFNASKSSKEYDDIEKNGYFNRENWKTKELMQVKAERLNISNKEVLKYEEKGIEPEQGSDVSYLWKEDGVYYDVIFFKNTENSDEIIKDFVNSKCID
;
A
#
# COMPACT_ATOMS: atom_id res chain seq x y z
N LYS A 1 -3.76 -10.23 -24.04
CA LYS A 1 -4.66 -10.95 -23.11
C LYS A 1 -5.28 -9.87 -22.24
N ILE A 2 -6.61 -9.73 -22.19
CA ILE A 2 -7.24 -8.70 -21.35
C ILE A 2 -6.97 -9.10 -19.90
N MET A 3 -6.28 -8.23 -19.16
CA MET A 3 -6.04 -8.43 -17.73
C MET A 3 -7.32 -8.02 -17.01
N CYS A 4 -8.04 -8.99 -16.45
CA CYS A 4 -9.25 -8.73 -15.67
C CYS A 4 -8.85 -8.55 -14.21
N ILE A 5 -9.23 -7.42 -13.62
CA ILE A 5 -9.15 -7.18 -12.18
C ILE A 5 -10.57 -7.37 -11.64
N SER A 6 -10.73 -8.22 -10.63
CA SER A 6 -12.01 -8.47 -9.97
C SER A 6 -11.92 -8.11 -8.50
N ILE A 7 -12.96 -7.44 -7.98
CA ILE A 7 -13.10 -7.22 -6.53
C ILE A 7 -13.54 -8.52 -5.90
N ASN A 8 -12.80 -8.96 -4.89
CA ASN A 8 -13.14 -10.14 -4.10
C ASN A 8 -13.98 -9.75 -2.88
N ASP A 9 -13.57 -8.70 -2.16
CA ASP A 9 -14.21 -8.24 -0.93
C ASP A 9 -13.79 -6.79 -0.58
N SER A 10 -14.58 -6.12 0.26
CA SER A 10 -14.29 -4.81 0.83
C SER A 10 -14.75 -4.74 2.29
N VAL A 11 -13.87 -4.30 3.19
CA VAL A 11 -14.11 -4.29 4.63
C VAL A 11 -13.70 -2.94 5.22
N VAL A 12 -14.52 -2.41 6.13
CA VAL A 12 -14.16 -1.30 7.01
C VAL A 12 -13.70 -1.85 8.35
N GLY A 13 -12.52 -1.44 8.80
CA GLY A 13 -11.89 -1.90 10.03
C GLY A 13 -11.41 -0.76 10.93
N ILE A 14 -11.06 -1.10 12.17
CA ILE A 14 -10.34 -0.20 13.07
C ILE A 14 -8.87 -0.20 12.62
N SER A 15 -8.31 0.97 12.37
CA SER A 15 -6.91 1.07 11.92
C SER A 15 -5.92 0.84 13.06
N GLY A 16 -4.73 0.34 12.72
CA GLY A 16 -3.72 -0.08 13.70
C GLY A 16 -3.15 1.02 14.60
N ASP A 17 -3.36 2.29 14.24
CA ASP A 17 -2.97 3.47 15.02
C ASP A 17 -4.07 3.98 15.98
N SER A 18 -5.16 3.23 16.10
CA SER A 18 -6.23 3.53 17.06
C SER A 18 -5.78 3.29 18.50
N ASP A 19 -6.19 4.19 19.39
CA ASP A 19 -6.03 4.06 20.83
C ASP A 19 -7.41 3.86 21.46
N ILE A 20 -7.77 2.58 21.58
CA ILE A 20 -9.09 2.15 22.05
C ILE A 20 -9.27 2.54 23.53
N GLU A 21 -8.22 2.48 24.33
CA GLU A 21 -8.26 2.80 25.76
C GLU A 21 -8.60 4.27 26.01
N ASN A 22 -8.06 5.16 25.18
CA ASN A 22 -8.34 6.60 25.24
C ASN A 22 -9.44 7.06 24.28
N ASN A 23 -10.26 6.14 23.77
CA ASN A 23 -11.41 6.41 22.89
C ASN A 23 -11.03 7.22 21.62
N LYS A 24 -9.82 7.02 21.11
CA LYS A 24 -9.34 7.58 19.85
C LYS A 24 -9.37 6.48 18.79
N ILE A 25 -10.54 6.27 18.19
CA ILE A 25 -10.76 5.23 17.18
C ILE A 25 -10.63 5.84 15.79
N ASN A 26 -9.72 5.28 14.99
CA ASN A 26 -9.55 5.56 13.58
C ASN A 26 -10.05 4.36 12.77
N TYR A 27 -10.51 4.62 11.55
CA TYR A 27 -11.05 3.60 10.66
C TYR A 27 -10.26 3.58 9.35
N GLU A 28 -10.22 2.41 8.73
CA GLU A 28 -9.66 2.19 7.42
C GLU A 28 -10.60 1.36 6.54
N LEU A 29 -10.55 1.63 5.23
CA LEU A 29 -11.24 0.86 4.22
C LEU A 29 -10.21 0.01 3.48
N ASN A 30 -10.40 -1.31 3.51
CA ASN A 30 -9.59 -2.26 2.75
C ASN A 30 -10.44 -2.88 1.64
N SER A 31 -9.93 -2.87 0.41
CA SER A 31 -10.52 -3.58 -0.73
C SER A 31 -9.52 -4.58 -1.30
N PHE A 32 -10.00 -5.79 -1.55
CA PHE A 32 -9.20 -6.92 -2.00
C PHE A 32 -9.58 -7.23 -3.44
N TYR A 33 -8.58 -7.27 -4.31
CA TYR A 33 -8.76 -7.60 -5.71
C TYR A 33 -7.92 -8.82 -6.08
N SER A 34 -8.39 -9.56 -7.07
CA SER A 34 -7.61 -10.59 -7.75
C SER A 34 -7.37 -10.21 -9.20
N ASN A 35 -6.25 -10.63 -9.74
CA ASN A 35 -6.01 -10.66 -11.17
C ASN A 35 -5.36 -12.00 -11.56
N SER A 36 -5.02 -12.17 -12.84
CA SER A 36 -4.41 -13.43 -13.32
C SER A 36 -3.04 -13.74 -12.71
N ASN A 37 -2.39 -12.76 -12.10
CA ASN A 37 -0.99 -12.80 -11.70
C ASN A 37 -0.80 -12.70 -10.17
N GLY A 38 -1.86 -12.44 -9.39
CA GLY A 38 -1.74 -12.25 -7.96
C GLY A 38 -2.97 -11.61 -7.32
N SER A 39 -2.73 -11.03 -6.15
CA SER A 39 -3.71 -10.26 -5.38
C SER A 39 -3.26 -8.81 -5.32
N ILE A 40 -4.24 -7.91 -5.20
CA ILE A 40 -4.00 -6.48 -5.01
C ILE A 40 -4.81 -6.06 -3.79
N THR A 41 -4.23 -5.27 -2.90
CA THR A 41 -4.99 -4.56 -1.87
C THR A 41 -5.02 -3.09 -2.17
N PHE A 42 -6.13 -2.44 -1.86
CA PHE A 42 -6.26 -0.99 -1.77
C PHE A 42 -6.69 -0.66 -0.35
N ASN A 43 -5.94 0.20 0.32
CA ASN A 43 -6.25 0.70 1.65
C ASN A 43 -6.43 2.22 1.61
N ALA A 44 -7.40 2.73 2.37
CA ALA A 44 -7.59 4.15 2.63
C ALA A 44 -7.73 4.39 4.14
N SER A 45 -6.87 5.25 4.69
CA SER A 45 -6.79 5.52 6.13
C SER A 45 -6.53 7.00 6.45
N LYS A 46 -6.65 7.38 7.73
CA LYS A 46 -6.36 8.75 8.20
C LYS A 46 -4.91 8.96 8.63
N SER A 47 -4.09 7.91 8.64
CA SER A 47 -2.68 7.98 8.98
C SER A 47 -1.89 6.85 8.32
N SER A 48 -0.61 7.09 8.08
CA SER A 48 0.32 6.05 7.65
C SER A 48 1.72 6.38 8.15
N LYS A 49 2.21 5.57 9.09
CA LYS A 49 3.57 5.71 9.62
C LYS A 49 4.63 5.53 8.53
N GLU A 50 4.39 4.58 7.62
CA GLU A 50 5.31 4.27 6.52
C GLU A 50 5.42 5.45 5.56
N TYR A 51 4.29 6.05 5.16
CA TYR A 51 4.29 7.27 4.36
C TYR A 51 5.06 8.39 5.05
N ASP A 52 4.76 8.66 6.32
CA ASP A 52 5.38 9.77 7.06
C ASP A 52 6.90 9.54 7.27
N ASP A 53 7.33 8.29 7.49
CA ASP A 53 8.76 7.93 7.58
C ASP A 53 9.48 8.13 6.24
N ILE A 54 8.87 7.68 5.13
CA ILE A 54 9.43 7.83 3.78
C ILE A 54 9.49 9.30 3.38
N GLU A 55 8.45 10.08 3.67
CA GLU A 55 8.43 11.52 3.41
C GLU A 55 9.59 12.22 4.09
N LYS A 56 9.84 11.86 5.35
CA LYS A 56 10.88 12.49 6.16
C LYS A 56 12.30 12.04 5.78
N ASN A 57 12.48 10.75 5.48
CA ASN A 57 13.82 10.14 5.42
C ASN A 57 14.17 9.52 4.05
N GLY A 58 13.19 9.36 3.16
CA GLY A 58 13.30 8.60 1.91
C GLY A 58 13.25 7.07 2.08
N TYR A 59 13.01 6.60 3.30
CA TYR A 59 12.94 5.18 3.65
C TYR A 59 12.14 4.97 4.94
N PHE A 60 11.72 3.73 5.18
CA PHE A 60 11.26 3.26 6.49
C PHE A 60 12.06 2.02 6.91
N ASN A 61 11.97 1.66 8.20
CA ASN A 61 12.62 0.47 8.72
C ASN A 61 11.58 -0.61 9.00
N ARG A 62 11.85 -1.84 8.60
CA ARG A 62 11.00 -3.01 8.85
C ARG A 62 11.80 -4.11 9.53
N GLU A 63 11.29 -4.63 10.64
CA GLU A 63 11.87 -5.81 11.27
C GLU A 63 11.44 -7.07 10.51
N ASN A 64 12.41 -7.89 10.13
CA ASN A 64 12.14 -9.26 9.71
C ASN A 64 11.68 -10.07 10.93
N TRP A 65 10.41 -10.47 10.97
CA TRP A 65 9.86 -11.13 12.16
C TRP A 65 10.55 -12.47 12.50
N LYS A 66 11.16 -13.14 11.51
CA LYS A 66 11.84 -14.44 11.65
C LYS A 66 13.29 -14.27 12.10
N THR A 67 14.05 -13.36 11.49
CA THR A 67 15.49 -13.16 11.80
C THR A 67 15.73 -12.07 12.83
N LYS A 68 14.73 -11.23 13.12
CA LYS A 68 14.83 -10.01 13.92
C LYS A 68 15.77 -8.94 13.37
N GLU A 69 16.18 -9.09 12.12
CA GLU A 69 17.01 -8.10 11.42
C GLU A 69 16.16 -6.88 11.05
N LEU A 70 16.70 -5.69 11.34
CA LEU A 70 16.09 -4.43 10.91
C LEU A 70 16.55 -4.12 9.48
N MET A 71 15.61 -4.16 8.54
CA MET A 71 15.86 -3.85 7.15
C MET A 71 15.42 -2.42 6.84
N GLN A 72 16.21 -1.72 6.04
CA GLN A 72 15.83 -0.41 5.50
C GLN A 72 15.19 -0.59 4.12
N VAL A 73 13.95 -0.14 3.98
CA VAL A 73 13.20 -0.17 2.73
C VAL A 73 13.18 1.24 2.15
N LYS A 74 13.88 1.43 1.03
CA LYS A 74 13.94 2.72 0.32
C LYS A 74 12.78 2.85 -0.64
N ALA A 75 12.26 4.07 -0.75
CA ALA A 75 11.22 4.38 -1.71
C ALA A 75 11.73 5.26 -2.86
N GLU A 76 11.17 5.05 -4.04
CA GLU A 76 11.24 5.92 -5.19
C GLU A 76 10.05 6.89 -5.18
N ARG A 77 10.28 8.12 -5.64
CA ARG A 77 9.21 9.12 -5.84
C ARG A 77 8.81 9.13 -7.30
N LEU A 78 7.54 8.90 -7.55
CA LEU A 78 6.92 8.95 -8.88
C LEU A 78 5.96 10.14 -8.96
N ASN A 79 5.75 10.64 -10.17
CA ASN A 79 4.68 11.58 -10.46
C ASN A 79 3.64 10.89 -11.35
N ILE A 80 2.43 10.72 -10.82
CA ILE A 80 1.30 10.12 -11.54
C ILE A 80 0.17 11.15 -11.54
N SER A 81 -0.16 11.69 -12.71
CA SER A 81 -1.23 12.69 -12.87
C SER A 81 -1.09 13.89 -11.93
N ASN A 82 0.13 14.43 -11.78
CA ASN A 82 0.48 15.54 -10.88
C ASN A 82 0.35 15.21 -9.38
N LYS A 83 0.21 13.94 -9.01
CA LYS A 83 0.27 13.46 -7.64
C LYS A 83 1.63 12.82 -7.40
N GLU A 84 2.24 13.14 -6.27
CA GLU A 84 3.42 12.43 -5.79
C GLU A 84 2.99 11.07 -5.24
N VAL A 85 3.64 10.01 -5.74
CA VAL A 85 3.38 8.63 -5.34
C VAL A 85 4.70 8.01 -4.92
N LEU A 86 4.75 7.49 -3.70
CA LEU A 86 5.90 6.78 -3.15
C LEU A 86 5.80 5.32 -3.54
N LYS A 87 6.80 4.79 -4.24
CA LYS A 87 6.87 3.39 -4.65
C LYS A 87 7.99 2.69 -3.90
N TYR A 88 7.75 1.51 -3.37
CA TYR A 88 8.82 0.67 -2.84
C TYR A 88 8.55 -0.81 -3.10
N GLU A 89 9.62 -1.61 -3.04
CA GLU A 89 9.55 -3.06 -3.18
C GLU A 89 10.03 -3.72 -1.87
N GLU A 90 9.25 -4.67 -1.39
CA GLU A 90 9.59 -5.47 -0.23
C GLU A 90 9.84 -6.91 -0.65
N LYS A 91 11.03 -7.42 -0.33
CA LYS A 91 11.33 -8.83 -0.55
C LYS A 91 10.66 -9.66 0.53
N GLY A 92 10.00 -10.73 0.11
CA GLY A 92 9.53 -11.77 0.99
C GLY A 92 10.67 -12.30 1.86
N ILE A 93 10.31 -12.72 3.06
CA ILE A 93 11.27 -13.19 4.07
C ILE A 93 11.94 -14.49 3.61
N GLU A 94 11.22 -15.28 2.83
CA GLU A 94 11.70 -16.51 2.21
C GLU A 94 11.70 -16.34 0.68
N PRO A 95 12.68 -16.93 -0.04
CA PRO A 95 12.82 -16.77 -1.49
C PRO A 95 11.55 -17.12 -2.30
N GLU A 96 10.77 -18.09 -1.82
CA GLU A 96 9.52 -18.54 -2.42
C GLU A 96 8.34 -17.58 -2.27
N GLN A 97 8.45 -16.60 -1.37
CA GLN A 97 7.38 -15.62 -1.12
C GLN A 97 7.34 -14.52 -2.19
N GLY A 98 8.41 -14.37 -2.98
CA GLY A 98 8.52 -13.34 -4.01
C GLY A 98 8.76 -11.96 -3.40
N SER A 99 8.46 -10.91 -4.15
CA SER A 99 8.45 -9.54 -3.64
C SER A 99 7.08 -8.91 -3.85
N ASP A 100 6.76 -7.97 -2.97
CA ASP A 100 5.56 -7.15 -3.04
C ASP A 100 5.95 -5.74 -3.44
N VAL A 101 5.13 -5.09 -4.26
CA VAL A 101 5.34 -3.70 -4.68
C VAL A 101 4.21 -2.86 -4.13
N SER A 102 4.57 -1.83 -3.37
CA SER A 102 3.60 -0.91 -2.75
C SER A 102 3.70 0.48 -3.37
N TYR A 103 2.55 1.14 -3.45
CA TYR A 103 2.39 2.51 -3.91
C TYR A 103 1.57 3.29 -2.91
N LEU A 104 2.17 4.33 -2.32
CA LEU A 104 1.54 5.14 -1.29
C LEU A 104 1.40 6.58 -1.78
N TRP A 105 0.26 7.19 -1.52
CA TRP A 105 0.06 8.62 -1.77
C TRP A 105 -0.87 9.22 -0.72
N LYS A 106 -0.83 10.54 -0.61
CA LYS A 106 -1.70 11.32 0.27
C LYS A 106 -2.49 12.32 -0.56
N GLU A 107 -3.81 12.30 -0.40
CA GLU A 107 -4.71 13.24 -1.06
C GLU A 107 -5.83 13.63 -0.08
N ASP A 108 -6.09 14.93 0.04
CA ASP A 108 -7.14 15.50 0.91
C ASP A 108 -7.13 14.99 2.37
N GLY A 109 -5.93 14.77 2.91
CA GLY A 109 -5.74 14.28 4.28
C GLY A 109 -6.10 12.81 4.48
N VAL A 110 -6.27 12.05 3.41
CA VAL A 110 -6.40 10.59 3.39
C VAL A 110 -5.10 10.00 2.85
N TYR A 111 -4.63 8.94 3.50
CA TYR A 111 -3.49 8.15 3.06
C TYR A 111 -4.01 6.93 2.32
N TYR A 112 -3.48 6.70 1.13
CA TYR A 112 -3.83 5.58 0.30
C TYR A 112 -2.61 4.68 0.10
N ASP A 113 -2.87 3.38 0.05
CA ASP A 113 -1.86 2.36 -0.20
C ASP A 113 -2.43 1.31 -1.17
N VAL A 114 -1.63 0.95 -2.18
CA VAL A 114 -1.91 -0.18 -3.06
C VAL A 114 -0.73 -1.14 -3.04
N ILE A 115 -0.99 -2.38 -2.64
CA ILE A 115 0.03 -3.44 -2.62
C ILE A 115 -0.28 -4.45 -3.71
N PHE A 116 0.73 -4.72 -4.53
CA PHE A 116 0.72 -5.78 -5.53
C PHE A 116 1.53 -6.97 -5.00
N PHE A 117 0.84 -8.05 -4.66
CA PHE A 117 1.50 -9.23 -4.10
C PHE A 117 2.18 -10.07 -5.19
N LYS A 118 3.35 -10.63 -4.86
CA LYS A 118 4.11 -11.56 -5.74
C LYS A 118 4.48 -10.97 -7.11
N ASN A 119 4.93 -9.71 -7.11
CA ASN A 119 5.45 -9.00 -8.28
C ASN A 119 4.50 -9.07 -9.47
N THR A 120 3.30 -8.51 -9.28
CA THR A 120 2.25 -8.48 -10.29
C THR A 120 2.71 -7.69 -11.52
N GLU A 121 2.81 -8.35 -12.67
CA GLU A 121 3.16 -7.68 -13.93
C GLU A 121 2.23 -6.47 -14.19
N ASN A 122 2.81 -5.37 -14.66
CA ASN A 122 2.12 -4.11 -15.00
C ASN A 122 1.59 -3.30 -13.81
N SER A 123 2.11 -3.50 -12.59
CA SER A 123 1.76 -2.69 -11.43
C SER A 123 1.90 -1.18 -11.70
N ASP A 124 2.94 -0.75 -12.43
CA ASP A 124 3.18 0.66 -12.80
C ASP A 124 2.13 1.26 -13.74
N GLU A 125 1.45 0.43 -14.55
CA GLU A 125 0.35 0.89 -15.39
C GLU A 125 -0.98 0.85 -14.61
N ILE A 126 -1.23 -0.23 -13.85
CA ILE A 126 -2.46 -0.40 -13.08
C ILE A 126 -2.61 0.67 -11.99
N ILE A 127 -1.52 1.04 -11.32
CA ILE A 127 -1.56 2.05 -10.25
C ILE A 127 -2.10 3.40 -10.74
N LYS A 128 -1.93 3.72 -12.02
CA LYS A 128 -2.45 4.98 -12.60
C LYS A 128 -3.97 5.03 -12.49
N ASP A 129 -4.67 3.91 -12.64
CA ASP A 129 -6.12 3.87 -12.52
C ASP A 129 -6.58 4.09 -11.08
N PHE A 130 -5.88 3.52 -10.10
CA PHE A 130 -6.17 3.74 -8.68
C PHE A 130 -5.92 5.20 -8.26
N VAL A 131 -4.78 5.76 -8.63
CA VAL A 131 -4.39 7.15 -8.31
C VAL A 131 -5.32 8.17 -8.99
N ASN A 132 -5.83 7.84 -10.17
CA ASN A 132 -6.78 8.68 -10.90
C ASN A 132 -8.24 8.42 -10.53
N SER A 133 -8.52 7.36 -9.78
CA SER A 133 -9.88 7.06 -9.34
C SER A 133 -10.37 8.20 -8.44
N LYS A 134 -11.59 8.65 -8.72
CA LYS A 134 -12.30 9.54 -7.81
C LYS A 134 -13.10 8.66 -6.88
N CYS A 135 -12.89 8.81 -5.58
CA CYS A 135 -13.87 8.30 -4.63
C CYS A 135 -15.22 8.97 -4.96
N ILE A 136 -16.29 8.19 -4.97
CA ILE A 136 -17.64 8.74 -5.15
C ILE A 136 -17.94 9.55 -3.88
N ASP A 137 -18.11 10.87 -4.05
CA ASP A 137 -18.58 11.79 -3.00
C ASP A 137 -20.01 11.44 -2.53
#